data_AF-R5BGH0-F1
#
_entry.id   AF-R5BGH0-F1
#
_cell.length_a   1.000
_cell.length_b   1.000
_cell.length_c   1.000
_cell.angle_alpha   90.00
_cell.angle_beta   90.00
_cell.angle_gamma   90.00
#
_symmetry.space_group_name_H-M   'P 1'
#
loop_
_entity.id
_entity.type
_entity.pdbx_description
1 polymer ?
#
loop_
_entity_poly.entity_id
_entity_poly.type
_entity_poly.pdbx_seq_one_letter_code
_entity_poly.pdbx_strand_id
1 'polypeptide(L)'
;MTISHDHHDHNYAALALGNPVRIDKSGEYRAGDVRISGISTYHDHDGGKKRGNNIVFVFEFDGMRIAHMGDIGEVPDEATMARMGRIDVMLIPVGGVYTIDGGEAEAIVEAIKPKVVIPMHYKTPALKFELNELGDCIKLIKDRPVHYMRSSTAHLSADTLGSDRVIVLDYSKE
;
A
#
# COMPACT_ATOMS: atom_id res chain seq x y z
N MET A 1 -5.59 -0.07 14.88
CA MET A 1 -5.07 -1.11 13.99
C MET A 1 -6.02 -1.27 12.83
N THR A 2 -5.53 -1.14 11.61
CA THR A 2 -6.29 -1.46 10.40
C THR A 2 -5.88 -2.82 9.88
N ILE A 3 -6.84 -3.60 9.39
CA ILE A 3 -6.62 -4.91 8.74
C ILE A 3 -7.29 -4.85 7.38
N SER A 4 -6.51 -4.91 6.30
CA SER A 4 -7.02 -4.77 4.91
C SER A 4 -7.95 -5.90 4.51
N HIS A 5 -7.64 -7.13 4.93
CA HIS A 5 -8.43 -8.34 4.69
C HIS A 5 -7.98 -9.46 5.63
N ASP A 6 -8.78 -10.52 5.72
CA ASP A 6 -8.59 -11.61 6.70
C ASP A 6 -7.79 -12.77 6.09
N HIS A 7 -6.51 -12.54 5.79
CA HIS A 7 -5.56 -13.61 5.42
C HIS A 7 -4.45 -13.76 6.49
N HIS A 8 -3.89 -14.97 6.55
CA HIS A 8 -2.94 -15.40 7.59
C HIS A 8 -1.68 -14.53 7.74
N ASP A 9 -1.31 -13.82 6.68
CA ASP A 9 -0.16 -12.94 6.53
C ASP A 9 -0.51 -11.46 6.75
N HIS A 10 -1.80 -11.12 6.95
CA HIS A 10 -2.31 -9.75 7.02
C HIS A 10 -3.13 -9.43 8.27
N ASN A 11 -3.51 -10.44 9.06
CA ASN A 11 -4.46 -10.29 10.16
C ASN A 11 -3.87 -10.57 11.55
N TYR A 12 -2.54 -10.53 11.70
CA TYR A 12 -1.86 -10.95 12.94
C TYR A 12 -1.97 -9.93 14.09
N ALA A 13 -3.20 -9.69 14.54
CA ALA A 13 -3.53 -8.73 15.59
C ALA A 13 -2.97 -9.10 16.98
N ALA A 14 -2.61 -10.37 17.18
CA ALA A 14 -2.14 -10.92 18.45
C ALA A 14 -0.81 -10.32 18.94
N LEU A 15 0.01 -9.74 18.06
CA LEU A 15 1.27 -9.08 18.44
C LEU A 15 1.14 -7.59 18.72
N ALA A 16 -0.01 -6.97 18.47
CA ALA A 16 -0.12 -5.55 18.74
C ALA A 16 -0.14 -5.28 20.24
N LEU A 17 0.80 -4.45 20.66
CA LEU A 17 0.90 -3.98 22.04
C LEU A 17 -0.28 -3.05 22.36
N GLY A 18 -0.83 -3.19 23.57
CA GLY A 18 -1.96 -2.39 24.07
C GLY A 18 -3.33 -2.96 23.68
N ASN A 19 -4.37 -2.10 23.73
CA ASN A 19 -5.75 -2.43 23.33
C ASN A 19 -6.16 -1.60 22.11
N PRO A 20 -5.62 -1.88 20.91
CA PRO A 20 -5.92 -1.09 19.73
C PRO A 20 -7.36 -1.27 19.28
N VAL A 21 -8.01 -0.18 18.86
CA VAL A 21 -9.26 -0.27 18.09
C VAL A 21 -8.96 -0.98 16.77
N ARG A 22 -9.66 -2.08 16.50
CA ARG A 22 -9.58 -2.83 15.24
C ARG A 22 -10.54 -2.21 14.21
N ILE A 23 -10.01 -1.92 13.03
CA ILE A 23 -10.73 -1.38 11.87
C ILE A 23 -10.48 -2.34 10.71
N ASP A 24 -11.49 -3.12 10.34
CA ASP A 24 -11.40 -4.18 9.34
C ASP A 24 -12.60 -4.16 8.36
N LYS A 25 -13.28 -3.02 8.29
CA LYS A 25 -14.40 -2.77 7.39
C LYS A 25 -14.19 -1.44 6.67
N SER A 26 -14.73 -1.32 5.46
CA SER A 26 -14.80 -0.03 4.78
C SER A 26 -15.70 0.95 5.54
N GLY A 27 -15.45 2.24 5.34
CA GLY A 27 -16.13 3.32 6.06
C GLY A 27 -15.16 4.39 6.55
N GLU A 28 -15.71 5.41 7.18
CA GLU A 28 -14.94 6.51 7.76
C GLU A 28 -14.79 6.30 9.26
N TYR A 29 -13.56 6.46 9.75
CA TYR A 29 -13.19 6.27 11.14
C TYR A 29 -12.31 7.42 11.62
N ARG A 30 -12.25 7.57 12.96
CA ARG A 30 -11.35 8.50 13.61
C ARG A 30 -10.69 7.85 14.82
N ALA A 31 -9.38 7.99 14.94
CA ALA A 31 -8.61 7.53 16.08
C ALA A 31 -7.72 8.67 16.58
N GLY A 32 -8.16 9.36 17.64
CA GLY A 32 -7.55 10.63 18.06
C GLY A 32 -7.64 11.67 16.95
N ASP A 33 -6.49 12.20 16.53
CA ASP A 33 -6.40 13.18 15.45
C ASP A 33 -6.25 12.58 14.05
N VAL A 34 -6.13 11.26 13.95
CA VAL A 34 -6.02 10.55 12.67
C VAL A 34 -7.42 10.27 12.11
N ARG A 35 -7.70 10.77 10.91
CA ARG A 35 -8.85 10.36 10.08
C ARG A 35 -8.45 9.13 9.26
N ILE A 36 -9.34 8.15 9.15
CA ILE A 36 -9.07 6.89 8.46
C ILE A 36 -10.25 6.59 7.54
N SER A 37 -10.01 6.50 6.23
CA SER A 37 -11.00 6.13 5.23
C SER A 37 -10.69 4.72 4.72
N GLY A 38 -11.59 3.77 4.96
CA GLY A 38 -11.53 2.42 4.41
C GLY A 38 -12.34 2.33 3.13
N ILE A 39 -11.70 2.04 2.01
CA ILE A 39 -12.30 1.99 0.67
C ILE A 39 -12.28 0.54 0.21
N SER A 40 -13.47 -0.02 -0.02
CA SER A 40 -13.62 -1.39 -0.54
C SER A 40 -13.05 -1.48 -1.95
N THR A 41 -12.18 -2.46 -2.16
CA THR A 41 -11.66 -2.92 -3.44
C THR A 41 -11.65 -4.45 -3.45
N TYR A 42 -11.12 -5.05 -4.50
CA TYR A 42 -10.98 -6.50 -4.60
C TYR A 42 -9.52 -6.95 -4.59
N HIS A 43 -9.31 -8.20 -4.17
CA HIS A 43 -8.02 -8.88 -4.19
C HIS A 43 -7.83 -9.68 -5.50
N ASP A 44 -8.69 -9.47 -6.51
CA ASP A 44 -8.55 -10.08 -7.83
C ASP A 44 -9.33 -9.29 -8.90
N HIS A 45 -9.03 -9.55 -10.16
CA HIS A 45 -9.72 -8.95 -11.32
C HIS A 45 -11.15 -9.47 -11.57
N ASP A 46 -11.70 -10.35 -10.71
CA ASP A 46 -13.00 -10.99 -10.89
C ASP A 46 -13.98 -10.59 -9.75
N GLY A 47 -13.80 -9.38 -9.21
CA GLY A 47 -14.68 -8.82 -8.19
C GLY A 47 -14.59 -9.57 -6.85
N GLY A 48 -13.41 -10.08 -6.52
CA GLY A 48 -13.14 -10.78 -5.26
C GLY A 48 -13.60 -12.24 -5.24
N LYS A 49 -14.02 -12.81 -6.37
CA LYS A 49 -14.53 -14.19 -6.43
C LYS A 49 -13.45 -15.24 -6.19
N LYS A 50 -12.19 -14.93 -6.47
CA LYS A 50 -11.06 -15.86 -6.37
C LYS A 50 -10.30 -15.70 -5.06
N ARG A 51 -10.14 -14.46 -4.59
CA ARG A 51 -9.26 -14.08 -3.47
C ARG A 51 -9.94 -13.22 -2.41
N GLY A 52 -11.19 -12.85 -2.62
CA GLY A 52 -11.98 -12.07 -1.66
C GLY A 52 -11.83 -10.56 -1.82
N ASN A 53 -12.33 -9.86 -0.81
CA ASN A 53 -12.31 -8.41 -0.75
C ASN A 53 -10.96 -7.90 -0.22
N ASN A 54 -10.62 -6.68 -0.61
CA ASN A 54 -9.53 -5.90 -0.04
C ASN A 54 -10.07 -4.55 0.45
N ILE A 55 -9.40 -3.94 1.43
CA ILE A 55 -9.69 -2.59 1.87
C ILE A 55 -8.42 -1.77 1.72
N VAL A 56 -8.48 -0.74 0.87
CA VAL A 56 -7.50 0.34 0.85
C VAL A 56 -7.78 1.25 2.03
N PHE A 57 -6.77 1.51 2.86
CA PHE A 57 -6.88 2.47 3.96
C PHE A 57 -6.14 3.75 3.63
N VAL A 58 -6.83 4.88 3.70
CA VAL A 58 -6.23 6.21 3.64
C VAL A 58 -6.21 6.81 5.03
N PHE A 59 -5.01 7.10 5.53
CA PHE A 59 -4.78 7.77 6.80
C PHE A 59 -4.50 9.24 6.54
N GLU A 60 -5.15 10.12 7.30
CA GLU A 60 -4.93 11.55 7.23
C GLU A 60 -4.63 12.11 8.61
N PHE A 61 -3.43 12.69 8.74
CA PHE A 61 -2.92 13.32 9.94
C PHE A 61 -1.82 14.32 9.55
N ASP A 62 -1.65 15.40 10.32
CA ASP A 62 -0.66 16.45 10.09
C ASP A 62 -0.61 16.99 8.64
N GLY A 63 -1.78 17.08 8.01
CA GLY A 63 -1.92 17.55 6.63
C GLY A 63 -1.42 16.60 5.54
N MET A 64 -0.91 15.42 5.92
CA MET A 64 -0.46 14.37 5.02
C MET A 64 -1.52 13.29 4.84
N ARG A 65 -1.55 12.68 3.66
CA ARG A 65 -2.44 11.54 3.34
C ARG A 65 -1.63 10.33 2.90
N ILE A 66 -1.75 9.23 3.62
CA ILE A 66 -1.02 7.98 3.39
C ILE A 66 -2.00 6.92 2.95
N ALA A 67 -1.81 6.32 1.78
CA ALA A 67 -2.60 5.17 1.31
C ALA A 67 -1.83 3.87 1.54
N HIS A 68 -2.44 2.93 2.27
CA HIS A 68 -2.02 1.54 2.31
C HIS A 68 -2.96 0.73 1.41
N MET A 69 -2.44 0.27 0.27
CA MET A 69 -3.26 -0.38 -0.75
C MET A 69 -3.70 -1.80 -0.38
N GLY A 70 -3.11 -2.39 0.66
CA GLY A 70 -3.38 -3.78 1.04
C GLY A 70 -2.94 -4.73 -0.06
N ASP A 71 -3.70 -5.79 -0.26
CA ASP A 71 -3.48 -6.75 -1.35
C ASP A 71 -4.41 -6.45 -2.51
N ILE A 72 -4.37 -5.20 -2.99
CA ILE A 72 -5.17 -4.85 -4.14
C ILE A 72 -4.79 -5.74 -5.33
N GLY A 73 -5.79 -6.36 -5.94
CA GLY A 73 -5.63 -7.29 -7.06
C GLY A 73 -6.34 -6.81 -8.31
N GLU A 74 -6.62 -5.52 -8.41
CA GLU A 74 -7.24 -4.85 -9.53
C GLU A 74 -6.70 -3.42 -9.68
N VAL A 75 -6.87 -2.83 -10.87
CA VAL A 75 -6.80 -1.37 -11.05
C VAL A 75 -8.20 -0.80 -10.77
N PRO A 76 -8.41 -0.04 -9.68
CA PRO A 76 -9.73 0.48 -9.37
C PRO A 76 -10.25 1.45 -10.44
N ASP A 77 -11.57 1.56 -10.54
CA ASP A 77 -12.18 2.57 -11.40
C ASP A 77 -11.90 4.01 -10.91
N GLU A 78 -12.13 4.98 -11.79
CA GLU A 78 -11.90 6.40 -11.49
C GLU A 78 -12.70 6.88 -10.28
N ALA A 79 -13.92 6.37 -10.09
CA ALA A 79 -14.76 6.73 -8.96
C ALA A 79 -14.16 6.25 -7.62
N THR A 80 -13.62 5.04 -7.60
CA THR A 80 -12.96 4.45 -6.44
C THR A 80 -11.64 5.16 -6.14
N MET A 81 -10.83 5.46 -7.16
CA MET A 81 -9.61 6.26 -6.99
C MET A 81 -9.93 7.68 -6.52
N ALA A 82 -10.98 8.31 -7.03
CA ALA A 82 -11.40 9.64 -6.60
C ALA A 82 -11.77 9.69 -5.11
N ARG A 83 -12.32 8.59 -4.56
CA ARG A 83 -12.60 8.46 -3.12
C ARG A 83 -11.32 8.40 -2.27
N MET A 84 -10.20 7.92 -2.81
CA MET A 84 -8.90 7.98 -2.14
C MET A 84 -8.43 9.42 -1.99
N GLY A 85 -8.75 10.27 -2.98
CA GLY A 85 -8.38 11.67 -3.03
C GLY A 85 -6.87 11.88 -3.20
N ARG A 86 -6.36 13.05 -2.82
CA ARG A 86 -4.91 13.32 -2.84
C ARG A 86 -4.19 12.33 -1.93
N ILE A 87 -3.13 11.70 -2.44
CA ILE A 87 -2.22 10.84 -1.66
C ILE A 87 -0.82 11.47 -1.67
N ASP A 88 -0.21 11.58 -0.50
CA ASP A 88 1.16 12.07 -0.34
C ASP A 88 2.16 10.89 -0.34
N VAL A 89 1.82 9.79 0.35
CA VAL A 89 2.62 8.56 0.40
C VAL A 89 1.72 7.36 0.07
N MET A 90 2.14 6.53 -0.89
CA MET A 90 1.42 5.33 -1.27
C MET A 90 2.26 4.08 -1.03
N LEU A 91 1.74 3.15 -0.24
CA LEU A 91 2.28 1.79 -0.07
C LEU A 91 1.50 0.86 -1.00
N ILE A 92 2.14 0.33 -2.04
CA ILE A 92 1.46 -0.38 -3.13
C ILE A 92 2.12 -1.74 -3.42
N PRO A 93 1.34 -2.84 -3.51
CA PRO A 93 1.91 -4.12 -3.87
C PRO A 93 2.35 -4.13 -5.34
N VAL A 94 3.40 -4.88 -5.65
CA VAL A 94 3.91 -4.99 -7.03
C VAL A 94 4.26 -6.42 -7.44
N GLY A 95 3.79 -7.42 -6.68
CA GLY A 95 4.23 -8.80 -6.78
C GLY A 95 3.68 -9.60 -7.96
N GLY A 96 2.58 -9.16 -8.58
CA GLY A 96 1.99 -9.70 -9.81
C GLY A 96 1.34 -11.09 -9.76
N VAL A 97 1.57 -11.88 -8.71
CA VAL A 97 1.00 -13.26 -8.61
C VAL A 97 -0.27 -13.30 -7.77
N TYR A 98 -0.23 -12.67 -6.59
CA TYR A 98 -1.35 -12.62 -5.65
C TYR A 98 -2.05 -11.26 -5.66
N THR A 99 -1.30 -10.22 -6.03
CA THR A 99 -1.71 -8.83 -6.13
C THR A 99 -1.45 -8.32 -7.54
N ILE A 100 -1.74 -7.04 -7.78
CA ILE A 100 -1.37 -6.36 -9.04
C ILE A 100 0.11 -6.48 -9.38
N ASP A 101 0.42 -6.42 -10.67
CA ASP A 101 1.80 -6.36 -11.16
C ASP A 101 2.36 -4.92 -11.17
N GLY A 102 3.63 -4.76 -11.59
CA GLY A 102 4.27 -3.45 -11.65
C GLY A 102 3.67 -2.49 -12.69
N GLY A 103 3.06 -3.00 -13.77
CA GLY A 103 2.42 -2.17 -14.79
C GLY A 103 1.06 -1.65 -14.34
N GLU A 104 0.29 -2.49 -13.65
CA GLU A 104 -0.94 -2.08 -12.99
C GLU A 104 -0.69 -1.13 -11.83
N ALA A 105 0.36 -1.38 -11.03
CA ALA A 105 0.80 -0.46 -9.99
C ALA A 105 1.16 0.91 -10.57
N GLU A 106 1.85 0.94 -11.71
CA GLU A 106 2.15 2.19 -12.41
C GLU A 106 0.88 2.91 -12.88
N ALA A 107 -0.10 2.20 -13.42
CA ALA A 107 -1.36 2.82 -13.85
C ALA A 107 -2.07 3.53 -12.68
N ILE A 108 -2.07 2.92 -11.50
CA ILE A 108 -2.62 3.53 -10.27
C ILE A 108 -1.78 4.73 -9.83
N VAL A 109 -0.45 4.61 -9.86
CA VAL A 109 0.49 5.67 -9.49
C VAL A 109 0.34 6.89 -10.41
N GLU A 110 0.19 6.69 -11.72
CA GLU A 110 0.00 7.77 -12.69
C GLU A 110 -1.38 8.45 -12.57
N ALA A 111 -2.42 7.68 -12.22
CA ALA A 111 -3.75 8.22 -11.99
C ALA A 111 -3.82 9.07 -10.71
N ILE A 112 -3.22 8.60 -9.61
CA ILE A 112 -3.31 9.24 -8.30
C ILE A 112 -2.21 10.29 -8.07
N LYS A 113 -1.06 10.13 -8.73
CA LYS A 113 0.13 10.98 -8.62
C LYS A 113 0.61 11.18 -7.18
N PRO A 114 0.90 10.11 -6.41
CA PRO A 114 1.48 10.25 -5.08
C PRO A 114 2.89 10.84 -5.16
N LYS A 115 3.28 11.64 -4.16
CA LYS A 115 4.64 12.21 -4.09
C LYS A 115 5.68 11.14 -3.82
N VAL A 116 5.34 10.17 -2.96
CA VAL A 116 6.21 9.05 -2.60
C VAL A 116 5.49 7.73 -2.85
N VAL A 117 6.18 6.80 -3.52
CA VAL A 117 5.73 5.41 -3.70
C VAL A 117 6.66 4.49 -2.91
N ILE A 118 6.07 3.60 -2.11
CA ILE A 118 6.76 2.55 -1.37
C ILE A 118 6.23 1.21 -1.90
N PRO A 119 6.99 0.49 -2.75
CA PRO A 119 6.56 -0.81 -3.22
C PRO A 119 6.59 -1.82 -2.07
N MET A 120 5.66 -2.76 -2.10
CA MET A 120 5.57 -3.89 -1.17
C MET A 120 5.16 -5.17 -1.90
N HIS A 121 5.06 -6.31 -1.19
CA HIS A 121 4.57 -7.58 -1.75
C HIS A 121 5.35 -8.15 -2.95
N TYR A 122 6.64 -7.86 -3.06
CA TYR A 122 7.51 -8.39 -4.10
C TYR A 122 8.38 -9.55 -3.57
N LYS A 123 9.07 -10.25 -4.49
CA LYS A 123 9.95 -11.37 -4.15
C LYS A 123 11.05 -10.93 -3.19
N THR A 124 11.24 -11.69 -2.11
CA THR A 124 12.38 -11.55 -1.22
C THR A 124 13.06 -12.90 -1.01
N PRO A 125 14.34 -12.93 -0.57
CA PRO A 125 15.02 -14.18 -0.23
C PRO A 125 14.31 -15.01 0.86
N ALA A 126 13.47 -14.39 1.68
CA ALA A 126 12.72 -15.09 2.74
C ALA A 126 11.47 -15.84 2.21
N LEU A 127 10.95 -15.47 1.03
CA LEU A 127 9.72 -16.01 0.48
C LEU A 127 9.99 -17.18 -0.48
N LYS A 128 9.34 -18.32 -0.21
CA LYS A 128 9.52 -19.57 -0.99
C LYS A 128 8.54 -19.73 -2.15
N PHE A 129 7.54 -18.87 -2.25
CA PHE A 129 6.56 -18.88 -3.33
C PHE A 129 6.91 -17.86 -4.42
N GLU A 130 6.24 -17.97 -5.56
CA GLU A 130 6.50 -17.14 -6.74
C GLU A 130 5.92 -15.74 -6.58
N LEU A 131 6.75 -14.74 -6.86
CA LEU A 131 6.45 -13.32 -6.92
C LEU A 131 7.41 -12.67 -7.91
N ASN A 132 7.05 -11.54 -8.48
CA ASN A 132 7.96 -10.76 -9.31
C ASN A 132 9.08 -10.13 -8.49
N GLU A 133 10.27 -10.07 -9.08
CA GLU A 133 11.45 -9.40 -8.51
C GLU A 133 11.24 -7.89 -8.47
N LEU A 134 11.62 -7.24 -7.35
CA LEU A 134 11.46 -5.80 -7.18
C LEU A 134 12.03 -5.00 -8.36
N GLY A 135 13.21 -5.41 -8.83
CA GLY A 135 13.92 -4.73 -9.90
C GLY A 135 13.14 -4.68 -11.22
N ASP A 136 12.29 -5.66 -11.49
CA ASP A 136 11.46 -5.67 -12.69
C ASP A 136 10.19 -4.84 -12.50
N CYS A 137 9.64 -4.85 -11.29
CA CYS A 137 8.48 -4.06 -10.94
C CYS A 137 8.75 -2.55 -10.97
N ILE A 138 9.85 -2.09 -10.34
CA ILE A 138 10.16 -0.66 -10.26
C ILE A 138 10.59 -0.06 -11.61
N LYS A 139 11.05 -0.87 -12.57
CA LYS A 139 11.31 -0.39 -13.95
C LYS A 139 10.01 0.05 -14.65
N LEU A 140 8.88 -0.52 -14.22
CA LEU A 140 7.56 -0.19 -14.76
C LEU A 140 6.98 1.06 -14.12
N ILE A 141 7.42 1.40 -12.90
CA ILE A 141 7.10 2.65 -12.22
C ILE A 141 8.06 3.74 -12.71
N LYS A 142 7.71 4.41 -13.81
CA LYS A 142 8.65 5.20 -14.61
C LYS A 142 8.96 6.54 -13.95
N ASP A 143 10.04 7.17 -14.43
CA ASP A 143 10.37 8.59 -14.24
C ASP A 143 10.52 9.08 -12.79
N ARG A 144 10.68 8.16 -11.84
CA ARG A 144 10.86 8.48 -10.41
C ARG A 144 12.24 8.03 -9.92
N PRO A 145 13.04 8.90 -9.27
CA PRO A 145 14.27 8.49 -8.61
C PRO A 145 13.99 7.42 -7.54
N VAL A 146 14.75 6.32 -7.59
CA VAL A 146 14.65 5.22 -6.63
C VAL A 146 15.66 5.42 -5.52
N HIS A 147 15.17 5.49 -4.28
CA HIS A 147 15.97 5.58 -3.08
C HIS A 147 15.91 4.27 -2.31
N TYR A 148 16.99 3.49 -2.36
CA TYR A 148 17.13 2.29 -1.55
C TYR A 148 17.56 2.67 -0.13
N MET A 149 16.67 2.42 0.83
CA MET A 149 16.99 2.58 2.23
C MET A 149 17.78 1.38 2.74
N ARG A 150 18.65 1.62 3.73
CA ARG A 150 19.36 0.57 4.47
C ARG A 150 18.72 0.31 5.83
N SER A 151 17.39 0.45 5.90
CA SER A 151 16.55 0.24 7.07
C SER A 151 15.16 -0.18 6.63
N SER A 152 14.48 -0.91 7.51
CA SER A 152 13.05 -1.24 7.43
C SER A 152 12.15 -0.06 7.78
N THR A 153 12.73 1.08 8.18
CA THR A 153 12.00 2.29 8.55
C THR A 153 12.39 3.48 7.68
N ALA A 154 11.42 4.36 7.43
CA ALA A 154 11.65 5.66 6.81
C ALA A 154 10.90 6.74 7.60
N HIS A 155 11.59 7.85 7.87
CA HIS A 155 11.03 9.02 8.53
C HIS A 155 10.71 10.09 7.48
N LEU A 156 9.43 10.37 7.31
CA LEU A 156 8.93 11.38 6.37
C LEU A 156 8.20 12.47 7.16
N SER A 157 8.46 13.72 6.80
CA SER A 157 7.73 14.90 7.24
C SER A 157 7.33 15.74 6.04
N ALA A 158 6.50 16.76 6.23
CA ALA A 158 6.16 17.71 5.16
C ALA A 158 7.41 18.29 4.47
N ASP A 159 8.50 18.52 5.23
CA ASP A 159 9.75 19.08 4.72
C ASP A 159 10.62 18.04 4.00
N THR A 160 10.57 16.77 4.39
CA THR A 160 11.44 15.71 3.84
C THR A 160 10.75 14.82 2.81
N LEU A 161 9.44 14.98 2.63
CA LEU A 161 8.64 14.17 1.71
C LEU A 161 9.17 14.22 0.28
N GLY A 162 9.58 15.42 -0.17
CA GLY A 162 9.96 15.68 -1.56
C GLY A 162 8.79 15.44 -2.53
N SER A 163 9.11 15.13 -3.78
CA SER A 163 8.14 14.79 -4.83
C SER A 163 8.70 13.71 -5.76
N ASP A 164 7.80 12.99 -6.42
CA ASP A 164 8.04 12.04 -7.51
C ASP A 164 9.18 11.05 -7.27
N ARG A 165 9.19 10.37 -6.13
CA ARG A 165 10.24 9.40 -5.77
C ARG A 165 9.70 8.05 -5.34
N VAL A 166 10.52 7.02 -5.52
CA VAL A 166 10.30 5.69 -4.97
C VAL A 166 11.22 5.50 -3.77
N ILE A 167 10.69 4.98 -2.66
CA ILE A 167 11.48 4.59 -1.49
C ILE A 167 11.35 3.07 -1.31
N VAL A 168 12.47 2.38 -1.44
CA VAL A 168 12.55 0.93 -1.20
C VAL A 168 13.10 0.71 0.21
N LEU A 169 12.32 0.05 1.06
CA LEU A 169 12.74 -0.32 2.41
C LEU A 169 13.50 -1.66 2.38
N ASP A 170 14.38 -1.87 3.38
CA ASP A 170 15.11 -3.12 3.55
C ASP A 170 14.60 -3.86 4.79
N TYR A 171 13.79 -4.91 4.57
CA TYR A 171 13.21 -5.72 5.65
C TYR A 171 14.27 -6.44 6.51
N SER A 172 15.50 -6.59 6.01
CA SER A 172 16.57 -7.32 6.71
C SER A 172 17.38 -6.44 7.67
N LYS A 173 17.07 -5.14 7.74
CA LYS A 173 17.80 -4.15 8.53
C LYS A 173 16.85 -3.44 9.48
N GLU A 174 17.18 -3.46 10.77
CA GLU A 174 16.59 -2.55 11.78
C GLU A 174 17.35 -1.22 11.76
#